data_AF-A0A812LPM7-F1
#
_entry.id   AF-A0A812LPM7-F1
#
_cell.length_a   1.000
_cell.length_b   1.000
_cell.length_c   1.000
_cell.angle_alpha   90.00
_cell.angle_beta   90.00
_cell.angle_gamma   90.00
#
_symmetry.space_group_name_H-M   'P 1'
#
loop_
_entity.id
_entity.type
_entity.pdbx_description
1 polymer ?
#
loop_
_entity_poly.entity_id
_entity_poly.type
_entity_poly.pdbx_seq_one_letter_code
_entity_poly.pdbx_strand_id
1 'polypeptide(L)'
;ENQNKLKVVTRSARQRQLLRAKGIQPSAEATVLGTPFREDGLLEVAGPRLDKFQALLRRLGCLPVVSCVKHRLYRTVIIPQLLWSFWWSPCSAADLQDQQKLTTNVKRALDVVQQGSRDLWLLLAGHWMDVGFALRLASASAFFAADAFWREQGRRLVIGRWGQSVGSFLQELQFTRTGAHAWQHAVAGAFDLSAGDLPARNKARHLMREAWRRQRYASFLRGQRHELDDLIPDDEGYSETVLKAAIKLYNGASNEERHVMLGGCVSEEQYARMHKLPPQGAGSFLLRCTLCGRTGVPNWWHAAWCCSYFASSRPATPTSSWAWRLGWPLRGERHADVRERLRHLGLVRAAVRGQFGFRPPGRRQLEVT
;
A
#
# COMPACT_ATOMS: atom_id res chain seq x y z
N GLU A 1 20.86 -35.00 -25.70
CA GLU A 1 21.06 -33.56 -25.93
C GLU A 1 21.29 -32.69 -24.70
N ASN A 2 20.60 -32.85 -23.56
CA ASN A 2 20.75 -31.91 -22.41
C ASN A 2 21.57 -32.42 -21.21
N GLN A 3 22.24 -33.59 -21.28
CA GLN A 3 23.02 -34.10 -20.13
C GLN A 3 24.13 -33.13 -19.71
N ASN A 4 24.80 -32.46 -20.65
CA ASN A 4 25.85 -31.47 -20.37
C ASN A 4 25.31 -30.15 -19.78
N LYS A 5 23.98 -29.94 -19.81
CA LYS A 5 23.30 -28.77 -19.23
C LYS A 5 22.62 -29.09 -17.89
N LEU A 6 22.59 -30.36 -17.49
CA LEU A 6 21.95 -30.80 -16.27
C LEU A 6 22.79 -30.36 -15.07
N LYS A 7 22.35 -29.31 -14.38
CA LYS A 7 22.87 -28.93 -13.07
C LYS A 7 21.93 -29.44 -11.99
N VAL A 8 22.44 -30.31 -11.12
CA VAL A 8 21.67 -30.84 -9.97
C VAL A 8 22.32 -30.36 -8.69
N VAL A 9 21.57 -29.59 -7.90
CA VAL A 9 22.01 -29.13 -6.57
C VAL A 9 21.46 -30.09 -5.52
N THR A 10 22.33 -30.57 -4.64
CA THR A 10 21.96 -31.51 -3.58
C THR A 10 21.84 -30.81 -2.22
N ARG A 11 20.92 -31.28 -1.37
CA ARG A 11 20.74 -30.74 -0.01
C ARG A 11 21.40 -31.60 1.07
N SER A 12 21.92 -32.77 0.72
CA SER A 12 22.57 -33.67 1.69
C SER A 12 23.69 -34.48 1.05
N ALA A 13 24.66 -34.86 1.89
CA ALA A 13 25.76 -35.75 1.48
C ALA A 13 25.26 -37.09 0.91
N ARG A 14 24.15 -37.61 1.46
CA ARG A 14 23.49 -38.83 0.97
C ARG A 14 22.96 -38.67 -0.45
N GLN A 15 22.29 -37.57 -0.77
CA GLN A 15 21.84 -37.29 -2.14
C GLN A 15 23.03 -37.14 -3.09
N ARG A 16 24.11 -36.50 -2.63
CA ARG A 16 25.35 -36.34 -3.38
C ARG A 16 25.98 -37.69 -3.75
N GLN A 17 26.07 -38.61 -2.80
CA GLN A 17 26.57 -39.97 -3.04
C GLN A 17 25.67 -40.74 -4.02
N LEU A 18 24.34 -40.66 -3.86
CA LEU A 18 23.40 -41.32 -4.77
C LEU A 18 23.50 -40.82 -6.21
N LEU A 19 23.68 -39.51 -6.42
CA LEU A 19 23.87 -38.96 -7.76
C LEU A 19 25.20 -39.39 -8.37
N ARG A 20 26.29 -39.36 -7.59
CA ARG A 20 27.61 -39.82 -8.03
C ARG A 20 27.60 -41.29 -8.43
N ALA A 21 26.92 -42.15 -7.66
CA ALA A 21 26.73 -43.56 -7.99
C ALA A 21 25.97 -43.79 -9.31
N LYS A 22 25.14 -42.81 -9.73
CA LYS A 22 24.45 -42.80 -11.02
C LYS A 22 25.23 -42.08 -12.13
N GLY A 23 26.49 -41.72 -11.90
CA GLY A 23 27.32 -41.00 -12.86
C GLY A 23 26.98 -39.52 -13.05
N ILE A 24 26.14 -38.94 -12.18
CA ILE A 24 25.74 -37.53 -12.25
C ILE A 24 26.59 -36.72 -11.27
N GLN A 25 27.34 -35.74 -11.77
CA GLN A 25 28.10 -34.83 -10.93
C GLN A 25 27.20 -33.71 -10.38
N PRO A 26 27.01 -33.61 -9.06
CA PRO A 26 26.23 -32.53 -8.46
C PRO A 26 26.98 -31.19 -8.58
N SER A 27 26.21 -30.13 -8.78
CA SER A 27 26.69 -28.75 -8.87
C SER A 27 26.51 -28.03 -7.54
N ALA A 28 27.44 -27.13 -7.19
CA ALA A 28 27.30 -26.25 -6.03
C ALA A 28 26.14 -25.26 -6.19
N GLU A 29 25.81 -24.92 -7.44
CA GLU A 29 24.74 -23.98 -7.78
C GLU A 29 24.05 -24.37 -9.10
N ALA A 30 22.74 -24.13 -9.18
CA ALA A 30 21.96 -24.16 -10.41
C ALA A 30 21.04 -22.93 -10.47
N THR A 31 21.05 -22.21 -11.59
CA THR A 31 20.09 -21.13 -11.83
C THR A 31 18.91 -21.66 -12.63
N VAL A 32 17.70 -21.56 -12.08
CA VAL A 32 16.45 -21.91 -12.78
C VAL A 32 15.61 -20.65 -12.91
N LEU A 33 15.32 -20.25 -14.15
CA LEU A 33 14.53 -19.04 -14.46
C LEU A 33 15.05 -17.76 -13.74
N GLY A 34 16.37 -17.62 -13.64
CA GLY A 34 17.01 -16.47 -12.97
C GLY A 34 16.91 -16.48 -11.44
N THR A 35 16.62 -17.64 -10.84
CA THR A 35 16.71 -17.91 -9.39
C THR A 35 17.90 -18.85 -9.15
N PRO A 36 18.98 -18.41 -8.49
CA PRO A 36 20.06 -19.29 -8.07
C PRO A 36 19.62 -20.20 -6.92
N PHE A 37 19.85 -21.50 -7.07
CA PHE A 37 19.70 -22.52 -6.03
C PHE A 37 21.09 -22.99 -5.64
N ARG A 38 21.43 -22.92 -4.35
CA ARG A 38 22.74 -23.28 -3.81
C ARG A 38 22.61 -24.43 -2.80
N GLU A 39 23.69 -25.17 -2.60
CA GLU A 39 23.71 -26.32 -1.66
C GLU A 39 23.52 -25.90 -0.20
N ASP A 40 23.98 -24.71 0.19
CA ASP A 40 23.76 -24.09 1.51
C ASP A 40 22.27 -23.72 1.75
N GLY A 41 21.45 -23.81 0.70
CA GLY A 41 20.04 -23.44 0.73
C GLY A 41 19.81 -21.93 0.80
N LEU A 42 20.84 -21.08 0.70
CA LEU A 42 20.68 -19.64 0.61
C LEU A 42 20.24 -19.26 -0.80
N LEU A 43 19.19 -18.44 -0.88
CA LEU A 43 18.64 -17.94 -2.13
C LEU A 43 18.93 -16.44 -2.20
N GLU A 44 20.09 -16.08 -2.73
CA GLU A 44 20.51 -14.68 -2.84
C GLU A 44 19.93 -14.00 -4.09
N VAL A 45 18.61 -14.09 -4.24
CA VAL A 45 17.89 -13.56 -5.42
C VAL A 45 17.44 -12.11 -5.20
N ALA A 46 17.27 -11.72 -3.94
CA ALA A 46 16.63 -10.48 -3.55
C ALA A 46 17.51 -9.24 -3.78
N GLY A 47 18.80 -9.30 -3.46
CA GLY A 47 19.71 -8.13 -3.45
C GLY A 47 19.79 -7.41 -4.81
N PRO A 48 20.34 -8.04 -5.87
CA PRO A 48 20.49 -7.38 -7.17
C PRO A 48 19.17 -6.90 -7.78
N ARG A 49 18.06 -7.60 -7.53
CA ARG A 49 16.73 -7.21 -8.00
C ARG A 49 16.16 -6.04 -7.21
N LEU A 50 16.43 -5.99 -5.91
CA LEU A 50 16.08 -4.86 -5.06
C LEU A 50 16.86 -3.60 -5.48
N ASP A 51 18.15 -3.71 -5.78
CA ASP A 51 18.96 -2.59 -6.28
C ASP A 51 18.42 -2.06 -7.61
N LYS A 52 18.12 -2.97 -8.54
CA LYS A 52 17.48 -2.61 -9.82
C LYS A 52 16.12 -1.94 -9.60
N PHE A 53 15.30 -2.46 -8.69
CA PHE A 53 14.01 -1.87 -8.32
C PHE A 53 14.17 -0.45 -7.77
N GLN A 54 15.11 -0.24 -6.85
CA GLN A 54 15.39 1.09 -6.31
C GLN A 54 15.89 2.06 -7.39
N ALA A 55 16.75 1.60 -8.32
CA ALA A 55 17.18 2.40 -9.46
C ALA A 55 16.01 2.80 -10.37
N LEU A 56 15.10 1.87 -10.66
CA LEU A 56 13.88 2.15 -11.42
C LEU A 56 12.95 3.14 -10.69
N LEU A 57 12.80 3.02 -9.37
CA LEU A 57 12.03 3.98 -8.58
C LEU A 57 12.63 5.39 -8.62
N ARG A 58 13.96 5.52 -8.50
CA ARG A 58 14.63 6.82 -8.65
C ARG A 58 14.35 7.43 -10.02
N ARG A 59 14.49 6.64 -11.09
CA ARG A 59 14.17 7.08 -12.46
C ARG A 59 12.71 7.49 -12.62
N LEU A 60 11.78 6.73 -12.03
CA LEU A 60 10.35 7.05 -12.04
C LEU A 60 10.07 8.40 -11.36
N GLY A 61 10.71 8.65 -10.22
CA GLY A 61 10.59 9.90 -9.48
C GLY A 61 11.00 11.11 -10.31
N CYS A 62 12.09 10.99 -11.08
CA CYS A 62 12.59 12.06 -11.95
C CYS A 62 11.84 12.22 -13.27
N LEU A 63 10.93 11.30 -13.62
CA LEU A 63 10.24 11.33 -14.90
C LEU A 63 9.24 12.52 -14.94
N PRO A 64 9.32 13.44 -15.92
CA PRO A 64 8.48 14.64 -15.97
C PRO A 64 7.08 14.34 -16.55
N VAL A 65 6.39 13.35 -15.98
CA VAL A 65 5.04 12.95 -16.39
C VAL A 65 4.07 13.09 -15.22
N VAL A 66 2.79 13.21 -15.54
CA VAL A 66 1.72 13.29 -14.54
C VAL A 66 1.70 12.04 -13.65
N SER A 67 1.35 12.23 -12.36
CA SER A 67 1.38 11.17 -11.35
C SER A 67 0.58 9.92 -11.74
N CYS A 68 -0.54 10.04 -12.46
CA CYS A 68 -1.31 8.87 -12.92
C CYS A 68 -0.51 7.95 -13.87
N VAL A 69 0.37 8.52 -14.70
CA VAL A 69 1.28 7.75 -15.56
C VAL A 69 2.34 7.06 -14.72
N LYS A 70 2.93 7.76 -13.73
CA LYS A 70 3.90 7.16 -12.80
C LYS A 70 3.29 5.96 -12.06
N HIS A 71 2.08 6.11 -11.55
CA HIS A 71 1.33 5.04 -10.89
C HIS A 71 1.11 3.82 -11.81
N ARG A 72 0.76 4.06 -13.08
CA ARG A 72 0.57 2.99 -14.06
C ARG A 72 1.88 2.26 -14.35
N LEU A 73 2.96 2.99 -14.64
CA LEU A 73 4.28 2.42 -14.90
C LEU A 73 4.79 1.61 -13.70
N TYR A 74 4.61 2.12 -12.49
CA TYR A 74 4.99 1.39 -11.29
C TYR A 74 4.26 0.04 -11.20
N ARG A 75 2.93 0.05 -11.33
CA ARG A 75 2.09 -1.16 -11.19
C ARG A 75 2.30 -2.19 -12.29
N THR A 76 2.60 -1.74 -13.51
CA THR A 76 2.62 -2.61 -14.70
C THR A 76 4.03 -3.02 -15.12
N VAL A 77 5.06 -2.25 -14.78
CA VAL A 77 6.44 -2.47 -15.24
C VAL A 77 7.42 -2.66 -14.08
N ILE A 78 7.33 -1.85 -13.03
CA ILE A 78 8.37 -1.82 -11.99
C ILE A 78 8.13 -2.88 -10.92
N ILE A 79 6.96 -2.89 -10.26
CA ILE A 79 6.70 -3.87 -9.20
C ILE A 79 6.75 -5.32 -9.72
N PRO A 80 6.24 -5.67 -10.93
CA PRO A 80 6.30 -7.06 -11.41
C PRO A 80 7.72 -7.61 -11.56
N GLN A 81 8.72 -6.77 -11.87
CA GLN A 81 10.12 -7.20 -11.94
C GLN A 81 10.67 -7.64 -10.57
N LEU A 82 10.15 -7.05 -9.49
CA LEU A 82 10.51 -7.42 -8.12
C LEU A 82 9.77 -8.67 -7.65
N LEU A 83 8.51 -8.87 -8.06
CA LEU A 83 7.66 -9.98 -7.62
C LEU A 83 8.28 -11.36 -7.84
N TRP A 84 9.00 -11.52 -8.95
CA TRP A 84 9.66 -12.79 -9.32
C TRP A 84 10.70 -13.26 -8.29
N SER A 85 11.38 -12.34 -7.61
CA SER A 85 12.51 -12.66 -6.71
C SER A 85 12.10 -13.30 -5.39
N PHE A 86 10.88 -13.01 -4.92
CA PHE A 86 10.50 -13.20 -3.52
C PHE A 86 9.56 -14.38 -3.29
N TRP A 87 9.39 -15.26 -4.28
CA TRP A 87 8.56 -16.45 -4.12
C TRP A 87 9.08 -17.37 -3.01
N TRP A 88 10.41 -17.45 -2.89
CA TRP A 88 11.08 -18.48 -2.12
C TRP A 88 11.57 -18.04 -0.73
N SER A 89 11.58 -16.73 -0.46
CA SER A 89 12.18 -16.19 0.76
C SER A 89 11.12 -15.91 1.81
N PRO A 90 11.17 -16.53 3.01
CA PRO A 90 10.41 -16.05 4.14
C PRO A 90 10.91 -14.65 4.49
N CYS A 91 10.00 -13.67 4.59
CA CYS A 91 10.36 -12.33 5.03
C CYS A 91 10.62 -12.35 6.54
N SER A 92 11.84 -12.02 6.95
CA SER A 92 12.20 -11.77 8.34
C SER A 92 11.60 -10.45 8.87
N ALA A 93 11.68 -10.22 10.18
CA ALA A 93 11.27 -8.95 10.79
C ALA A 93 12.13 -7.75 10.35
N ALA A 94 13.42 -7.98 10.07
CA ALA A 94 14.29 -6.96 9.46
C ALA A 94 13.81 -6.62 8.04
N ASP A 95 13.42 -7.64 7.26
CA ASP A 95 12.84 -7.44 5.92
C ASP A 95 11.54 -6.62 5.97
N LEU A 96 10.74 -6.74 7.03
CA LEU A 96 9.53 -5.94 7.22
C LEU A 96 9.82 -4.45 7.43
N GLN A 97 10.85 -4.09 8.21
CA GLN A 97 11.25 -2.69 8.39
C GLN A 97 11.76 -2.09 7.07
N ASP A 98 12.54 -2.86 6.31
CA ASP A 98 13.02 -2.42 5.01
C ASP A 98 11.90 -2.32 3.97
N GLN A 99 10.88 -3.19 4.04
CA GLN A 99 9.67 -3.07 3.23
C GLN A 99 8.86 -1.80 3.51
N GLN A 100 8.82 -1.36 4.76
CA GLN A 100 8.19 -0.08 5.12
C GLN A 100 8.95 1.11 4.53
N LYS A 101 10.29 1.11 4.59
CA LYS A 101 11.13 2.13 3.95
C LYS A 101 10.95 2.12 2.43
N LEU A 102 10.91 0.94 1.81
CA LEU A 102 10.66 0.79 0.37
C LEU A 102 9.30 1.37 -0.02
N THR A 103 8.26 1.10 0.75
CA THR A 103 6.92 1.65 0.52
C THR A 103 6.92 3.19 0.61
N THR A 104 7.67 3.77 1.54
CA THR A 104 7.88 5.23 1.61
C THR A 104 8.61 5.77 0.38
N ASN A 105 9.61 5.06 -0.13
CA ASN A 105 10.32 5.44 -1.35
C ASN A 105 9.41 5.37 -2.58
N VAL A 106 8.53 4.36 -2.67
CA VAL A 106 7.49 4.28 -3.70
C VAL A 106 6.56 5.49 -3.60
N LYS A 107 6.05 5.79 -2.41
CA LYS A 107 5.17 6.95 -2.16
C LYS A 107 5.81 8.25 -2.66
N ARG A 108 7.10 8.45 -2.38
CA ARG A 108 7.87 9.60 -2.85
C ARG A 108 8.06 9.62 -4.37
N ALA A 109 8.44 8.49 -4.97
CA ALA A 109 8.65 8.39 -6.42
C ALA A 109 7.36 8.61 -7.24
N LEU A 110 6.20 8.41 -6.63
CA LEU A 110 4.88 8.62 -7.24
C LEU A 110 4.29 10.02 -7.03
N ASP A 111 5.06 10.94 -6.44
CA ASP A 111 4.65 12.30 -6.07
C ASP A 111 3.42 12.34 -5.14
N VAL A 112 3.28 11.33 -4.29
CA VAL A 112 2.20 11.29 -3.30
C VAL A 112 2.56 12.18 -2.12
N VAL A 113 1.58 12.89 -1.57
CA VAL A 113 1.76 13.77 -0.41
C VAL A 113 2.42 13.06 0.77
N GLN A 114 3.51 13.62 1.27
CA GLN A 114 4.24 13.01 2.38
C GLN A 114 3.52 13.21 3.71
N GLN A 115 2.82 14.33 3.89
CA GLN A 115 2.02 14.63 5.09
C GLN A 115 0.82 13.69 5.29
N GLY A 116 0.31 13.06 4.23
CA GLY A 116 -0.83 12.13 4.34
C GLY A 116 -0.45 10.78 4.94
N SER A 117 -1.43 10.12 5.56
CA SER A 117 -1.31 8.76 6.10
C SER A 117 -0.88 7.77 5.02
N ARG A 118 0.13 6.95 5.35
CA ARG A 118 0.58 5.85 4.49
C ARG A 118 -0.51 4.79 4.37
N ASP A 119 -1.15 4.43 5.48
CA ASP A 119 -2.16 3.37 5.47
C ASP A 119 -3.41 3.77 4.68
N LEU A 120 -3.86 5.03 4.77
CA LEU A 120 -4.94 5.54 3.90
C LEU A 120 -4.52 5.55 2.43
N TRP A 121 -3.27 5.92 2.13
CA TRP A 121 -2.76 5.89 0.77
C TRP A 121 -2.75 4.47 0.21
N LEU A 122 -2.29 3.50 0.98
CA LEU A 122 -2.31 2.09 0.58
C LEU A 122 -3.75 1.61 0.34
N LEU A 123 -4.69 1.95 1.24
CA LEU A 123 -6.11 1.61 1.07
C LEU A 123 -6.69 2.16 -0.25
N LEU A 124 -6.42 3.43 -0.56
CA LEU A 124 -7.01 4.12 -1.72
C LEU A 124 -6.28 3.81 -3.04
N ALA A 125 -4.95 3.78 -3.04
CA ALA A 125 -4.15 3.49 -4.23
C ALA A 125 -4.08 1.99 -4.55
N GLY A 126 -4.31 1.15 -3.54
CA GLY A 126 -4.45 -0.29 -3.64
C GLY A 126 -3.18 -1.06 -3.28
N HIS A 127 -3.40 -2.35 -3.03
CA HIS A 127 -2.41 -3.29 -2.51
C HIS A 127 -1.10 -3.43 -3.29
N TRP A 128 -1.09 -3.11 -4.60
CA TRP A 128 0.13 -3.12 -5.40
C TRP A 128 1.15 -2.07 -4.97
N MET A 129 0.73 -1.06 -4.20
CA MET A 129 1.63 -0.03 -3.64
C MET A 129 2.33 -0.46 -2.36
N ASP A 130 1.83 -1.51 -1.70
CA ASP A 130 2.48 -2.13 -0.55
C ASP A 130 3.43 -3.21 -1.07
N VAL A 131 4.72 -2.89 -1.11
CA VAL A 131 5.74 -3.78 -1.68
C VAL A 131 5.72 -5.14 -0.97
N GLY A 132 5.67 -5.15 0.36
CA GLY A 132 5.68 -6.37 1.15
C GLY A 132 4.46 -7.24 0.87
N PHE A 133 3.27 -6.65 0.91
CA PHE A 133 2.04 -7.37 0.63
C PHE A 133 1.96 -7.86 -0.82
N ALA A 134 2.36 -7.04 -1.81
CA ALA A 134 2.35 -7.41 -3.22
C ALA A 134 3.24 -8.63 -3.50
N LEU A 135 4.44 -8.66 -2.92
CA LEU A 135 5.39 -9.77 -3.04
C LEU A 135 4.80 -11.08 -2.50
N ARG A 136 4.22 -11.01 -1.29
CA ARG A 136 3.67 -12.19 -0.61
C ARG A 136 2.37 -12.68 -1.24
N LEU A 137 1.50 -11.78 -1.70
CA LEU A 137 0.30 -12.13 -2.46
C LEU A 137 0.64 -12.80 -3.79
N ALA A 138 1.66 -12.31 -4.50
CA ALA A 138 2.14 -12.93 -5.73
C ALA A 138 2.73 -14.32 -5.47
N SER A 139 3.54 -14.47 -4.40
CA SER A 139 4.09 -15.75 -3.97
C SER A 139 3.00 -16.76 -3.62
N ALA A 140 2.00 -16.36 -2.82
CA ALA A 140 0.86 -17.21 -2.48
C ALA A 140 0.06 -17.62 -3.73
N SER A 141 -0.19 -16.68 -4.64
CA SER A 141 -0.90 -16.97 -5.89
C SER A 141 -0.16 -17.98 -6.76
N ALA A 142 1.16 -17.85 -6.88
CA ALA A 142 2.00 -18.76 -7.64
C ALA A 142 2.09 -20.15 -6.96
N PHE A 143 2.18 -20.20 -5.63
CA PHE A 143 2.17 -21.46 -4.88
C PHE A 143 0.89 -22.25 -5.13
N PHE A 144 -0.27 -21.62 -5.01
CA PHE A 144 -1.55 -22.30 -5.22
C PHE A 144 -1.77 -22.72 -6.68
N ALA A 145 -1.25 -21.96 -7.64
CA ALA A 145 -1.27 -22.37 -9.04
C ALA A 145 -0.37 -23.60 -9.29
N ALA A 146 0.84 -23.61 -8.71
CA ALA A 146 1.75 -24.75 -8.81
C ALA A 146 1.17 -26.01 -8.12
N ASP A 147 0.58 -25.84 -6.94
CA ASP A 147 -0.06 -26.92 -6.20
C ASP A 147 -1.24 -27.53 -6.97
N ALA A 148 -2.10 -26.71 -7.57
CA ALA A 148 -3.19 -27.19 -8.43
C ALA A 148 -2.65 -27.99 -9.64
N PHE A 149 -1.66 -27.42 -10.35
CA PHE A 149 -1.03 -28.08 -11.50
C PHE A 149 -0.45 -29.45 -11.15
N TRP A 150 0.32 -29.55 -10.05
CA TRP A 150 0.92 -30.83 -9.68
C TRP A 150 -0.10 -31.87 -9.23
N ARG A 151 -1.19 -31.45 -8.57
CA ARG A 151 -2.27 -32.36 -8.15
C ARG A 151 -3.02 -32.96 -9.33
N GLU A 152 -3.27 -32.17 -10.38
CA GLU A 152 -3.83 -32.68 -11.64
C GLU A 152 -2.95 -33.77 -12.27
N GLN A 153 -1.63 -33.71 -12.04
CA GLN A 153 -0.66 -34.71 -12.48
C GLN A 153 -0.50 -35.90 -11.50
N GLY A 154 -1.39 -36.03 -10.51
CA GLY A 154 -1.31 -37.08 -9.47
C GLY A 154 -0.13 -36.91 -8.51
N ARG A 155 0.48 -35.72 -8.45
CA ARG A 155 1.65 -35.42 -7.60
C ARG A 155 1.26 -34.45 -6.49
N ARG A 156 1.90 -34.61 -5.33
CA ARG A 156 1.77 -33.65 -4.23
C ARG A 156 2.97 -32.72 -4.22
N LEU A 157 2.71 -31.42 -4.24
CA LEU A 157 3.77 -30.43 -4.03
C LEU A 157 4.23 -30.53 -2.58
N VAL A 158 5.53 -30.79 -2.37
CA VAL A 158 6.08 -30.86 -1.01
C VAL A 158 6.01 -29.47 -0.38
N ILE A 159 5.40 -29.39 0.80
CA ILE A 159 5.31 -28.17 1.62
C ILE A 159 6.71 -27.88 2.19
N GLY A 160 7.57 -27.34 1.33
CA GLY A 160 8.90 -26.84 1.72
C GLY A 160 8.82 -25.39 2.22
N ARG A 161 9.95 -24.68 2.16
CA ARG A 161 10.06 -23.26 2.56
C ARG A 161 9.01 -22.36 1.88
N TRP A 162 8.63 -22.64 0.63
CA TRP A 162 7.62 -21.87 -0.07
C TRP A 162 6.25 -21.99 0.60
N GLY A 163 5.78 -23.22 0.85
CA GLY A 163 4.50 -23.45 1.53
C GLY A 163 4.49 -22.93 2.97
N GLN A 164 5.62 -23.01 3.67
CA GLN A 164 5.79 -22.41 5.01
C GLN A 164 5.65 -20.89 4.95
N SER A 165 6.33 -20.22 4.01
CA SER A 165 6.25 -18.77 3.82
C SER A 165 4.81 -18.31 3.50
N VAL A 166 4.11 -19.04 2.62
CA VAL A 166 2.69 -18.78 2.33
C VAL A 166 1.80 -18.98 3.57
N GLY A 167 2.07 -20.03 4.36
CA GLY A 167 1.35 -20.28 5.61
C GLY A 167 1.55 -19.16 6.63
N SER A 168 2.80 -18.72 6.85
CA SER A 168 3.12 -17.60 7.73
C SER A 168 2.46 -16.30 7.26
N PHE A 169 2.49 -16.00 5.96
CA PHE A 169 1.79 -14.84 5.41
C PHE A 169 0.29 -14.87 5.69
N LEU A 170 -0.37 -16.01 5.54
CA LEU A 170 -1.80 -16.15 5.83
C LEU A 170 -2.09 -16.00 7.32
N GLN A 171 -1.26 -16.55 8.19
CA GLN A 171 -1.36 -16.37 9.63
C GLN A 171 -1.15 -14.90 10.04
N GLU A 172 -0.21 -14.20 9.42
CA GLU A 172 -0.02 -12.76 9.63
C GLU A 172 -1.24 -11.95 9.20
N LEU A 173 -1.95 -12.38 8.15
CA LEU A 173 -3.25 -11.86 7.76
C LEU A 173 -4.40 -12.34 8.66
N GLN A 174 -4.11 -13.05 9.76
CA GLN A 174 -5.08 -13.60 10.71
C GLN A 174 -5.99 -14.71 10.14
N PHE A 175 -5.55 -15.40 9.09
CA PHE A 175 -6.18 -16.66 8.68
C PHE A 175 -5.67 -17.82 9.55
N THR A 176 -6.59 -18.64 10.03
CA THR A 176 -6.32 -19.92 10.65
C THR A 176 -6.47 -21.05 9.63
N ARG A 177 -5.60 -22.05 9.72
CA ARG A 177 -5.65 -23.22 8.84
C ARG A 177 -6.68 -24.21 9.38
N THR A 178 -7.67 -24.57 8.57
CA THR A 178 -8.73 -25.52 8.93
C THR A 178 -8.63 -26.85 8.16
N GLY A 179 -7.80 -26.89 7.12
CA GLY A 179 -7.54 -28.10 6.34
C GLY A 179 -6.23 -28.01 5.55
N ALA A 180 -5.97 -29.02 4.71
CA ALA A 180 -4.75 -29.05 3.88
C ALA A 180 -4.64 -27.81 2.98
N HIS A 181 -5.76 -27.40 2.36
CA HIS A 181 -5.87 -26.24 1.47
C HIS A 181 -6.97 -25.24 1.90
N ALA A 182 -7.49 -25.41 3.12
CA ALA A 182 -8.60 -24.62 3.65
C ALA A 182 -8.14 -23.65 4.75
N TRP A 183 -8.59 -22.41 4.63
CA TRP A 183 -8.22 -21.29 5.50
C TRP A 183 -9.45 -20.47 5.86
N GLN A 184 -9.49 -20.01 7.11
CA GLN A 184 -10.60 -19.25 7.67
C GLN A 184 -10.09 -17.98 8.34
N HIS A 185 -10.79 -16.88 8.14
CA HIS A 185 -10.58 -15.63 8.86
C HIS A 185 -11.89 -15.22 9.51
N ALA A 186 -11.84 -14.80 10.78
CA ALA A 186 -13.03 -14.49 11.58
C ALA A 186 -14.00 -13.51 10.89
N VAL A 187 -13.47 -12.45 10.30
CA VAL A 187 -14.27 -11.40 9.64
C VAL A 187 -14.23 -11.44 8.10
N ALA A 188 -13.09 -11.78 7.48
CA ALA A 188 -12.98 -11.79 6.02
C ALA A 188 -13.66 -13.02 5.37
N GLY A 189 -13.90 -14.09 6.13
CA GLY A 189 -14.51 -15.32 5.64
C GLY A 189 -13.50 -16.43 5.36
N ALA A 190 -13.93 -17.46 4.64
CA ALA A 190 -13.15 -18.67 4.40
C ALA A 190 -12.99 -18.99 2.90
N PHE A 191 -11.89 -19.65 2.58
CA PHE A 191 -11.64 -20.21 1.26
C PHE A 191 -11.01 -21.60 1.37
N ASP A 192 -11.33 -22.45 0.40
CA ASP A 192 -10.72 -23.75 0.21
C ASP A 192 -10.22 -23.86 -1.24
N LEU A 193 -8.95 -24.23 -1.40
CA LEU A 193 -8.30 -24.38 -2.69
C LEU A 193 -8.15 -25.84 -3.12
N SER A 194 -8.84 -26.76 -2.44
CA SER A 194 -8.86 -28.19 -2.76
C SER A 194 -9.35 -28.46 -4.19
N ALA A 195 -10.30 -27.68 -4.71
CA ALA A 195 -10.76 -27.80 -6.09
C ALA A 195 -9.77 -27.23 -7.14
N GLY A 196 -8.87 -26.32 -6.73
CA GLY A 196 -7.84 -25.75 -7.61
C GLY A 196 -8.34 -24.81 -8.73
N ASP A 197 -9.65 -24.64 -8.89
CA ASP A 197 -10.24 -23.89 -10.00
C ASP A 197 -9.95 -22.37 -9.95
N LEU A 198 -10.22 -21.68 -11.06
CA LEU A 198 -9.99 -20.24 -11.16
C LEU A 198 -10.91 -19.42 -10.21
N PRO A 199 -12.22 -19.72 -10.07
CA PRO A 199 -13.09 -19.04 -9.12
C PRO A 199 -12.61 -19.12 -7.66
N ALA A 200 -12.22 -20.28 -7.15
CA ALA A 200 -11.72 -20.47 -5.79
C ALA A 200 -10.43 -19.68 -5.58
N ARG A 201 -9.50 -19.70 -6.55
CA ARG A 201 -8.28 -18.88 -6.52
C ARG A 201 -8.58 -17.38 -6.53
N ASN A 202 -9.57 -16.94 -7.31
CA ASN A 202 -10.02 -15.54 -7.32
C ASN A 202 -10.61 -15.12 -5.96
N LYS A 203 -11.45 -15.98 -5.37
CA LYS A 203 -12.02 -15.78 -4.04
C LYS A 203 -10.92 -15.69 -2.98
N ALA A 204 -9.98 -16.64 -2.94
CA ALA A 204 -8.87 -16.62 -2.00
C ALA A 204 -8.05 -15.32 -2.09
N ARG A 205 -7.68 -14.90 -3.32
CA ARG A 205 -6.96 -13.62 -3.52
C ARG A 205 -7.79 -12.41 -3.08
N HIS A 206 -9.10 -12.42 -3.28
CA HIS A 206 -9.97 -11.36 -2.79
C HIS A 206 -9.98 -11.32 -1.26
N LEU A 207 -10.17 -12.46 -0.59
CA LEU A 207 -10.20 -12.52 0.87
C LEU A 207 -8.87 -12.10 1.51
N MET A 208 -7.73 -12.48 0.91
CA MET A 208 -6.41 -11.99 1.34
C MET A 208 -6.30 -10.46 1.22
N ARG A 209 -6.82 -9.86 0.14
CA ARG A 209 -6.85 -8.39 -0.02
C ARG A 209 -7.78 -7.71 0.99
N GLU A 210 -8.94 -8.30 1.29
CA GLU A 210 -9.85 -7.73 2.30
C GLU A 210 -9.27 -7.79 3.70
N ALA A 211 -8.63 -8.91 4.09
CA ALA A 211 -7.93 -9.01 5.36
C ALA A 211 -6.83 -7.94 5.47
N TRP A 212 -6.03 -7.77 4.41
CA TRP A 212 -5.01 -6.71 4.38
C TRP A 212 -5.62 -5.30 4.48
N ARG A 213 -6.71 -5.00 3.77
CA ARG A 213 -7.39 -3.69 3.89
C ARG A 213 -7.86 -3.44 5.31
N ARG A 214 -8.46 -4.44 5.97
CA ARG A 214 -8.87 -4.34 7.37
C ARG A 214 -7.68 -4.05 8.29
N GLN A 215 -6.54 -4.72 8.08
CA GLN A 215 -5.32 -4.44 8.83
C GLN A 215 -4.78 -3.04 8.61
N ARG A 216 -4.78 -2.53 7.36
CA ARG A 216 -4.36 -1.16 7.05
C ARG A 216 -5.27 -0.14 7.71
N TYR A 217 -6.58 -0.36 7.64
CA TYR A 217 -7.58 0.48 8.30
C TYR A 217 -7.37 0.51 9.82
N ALA A 218 -7.21 -0.64 10.46
CA ALA A 218 -6.91 -0.72 11.89
C ALA A 218 -5.56 -0.08 12.25
N SER A 219 -4.56 -0.21 11.39
CA SER A 219 -3.23 0.40 11.59
C SER A 219 -3.29 1.93 11.50
N PHE A 220 -4.12 2.47 10.60
CA PHE A 220 -4.39 3.90 10.54
C PHE A 220 -5.01 4.41 11.84
N LEU A 221 -6.06 3.75 12.34
CA LEU A 221 -6.77 4.15 13.56
C LEU A 221 -5.91 4.05 14.83
N ARG A 222 -4.95 3.13 14.88
CA ARG A 222 -3.99 3.01 15.99
C ARG A 222 -2.80 3.98 15.87
N GLY A 223 -2.73 4.76 14.81
CA GLY A 223 -1.66 5.74 14.62
C GLY A 223 -1.72 6.88 15.63
N GLN A 224 -0.66 7.69 15.66
CA GLN A 224 -0.63 8.95 16.41
C GLN A 224 -0.53 10.10 15.41
N ARG A 225 -1.67 10.49 14.83
CA ARG A 225 -1.74 11.49 13.76
C ARG A 225 -2.76 12.55 14.11
N HIS A 226 -2.48 13.81 13.75
CA HIS A 226 -3.30 14.96 14.12
C HIS A 226 -4.72 14.90 13.52
N GLU A 227 -4.91 14.22 12.39
CA GLU A 227 -6.27 13.99 11.89
C GLU A 227 -7.10 13.01 12.71
N LEU A 228 -6.48 12.17 13.55
CA LEU A 228 -7.21 11.22 14.39
C LEU A 228 -7.85 11.91 15.59
N ASP A 229 -7.31 13.03 16.06
CA ASP A 229 -7.89 13.84 17.15
C ASP A 229 -9.33 14.31 16.79
N ASP A 230 -9.57 14.50 15.49
CA ASP A 230 -10.83 14.94 14.91
C ASP A 230 -11.74 13.77 14.49
N LEU A 231 -11.19 12.54 14.41
CA LEU A 231 -11.92 11.37 13.92
C LEU A 231 -12.53 10.60 15.08
N ILE A 232 -13.84 10.77 15.26
CA ILE A 232 -14.64 9.87 16.08
C ILE A 232 -14.78 8.55 15.31
N PRO A 233 -14.32 7.41 15.85
CA PRO A 233 -14.54 6.12 15.19
C PRO A 233 -16.03 5.92 14.97
N ASP A 234 -16.46 5.74 13.71
CA ASP A 234 -17.85 5.40 13.42
C ASP A 234 -18.16 4.03 14.07
N ASP A 235 -19.32 3.92 14.71
CA ASP A 235 -19.80 2.68 15.36
C ASP A 235 -19.81 1.47 14.40
N GLU A 236 -19.92 1.71 13.08
CA GLU A 236 -19.95 0.66 12.06
C GLU A 236 -18.58 0.09 11.67
N GLY A 237 -17.47 0.78 11.97
CA GLY A 237 -16.11 0.34 11.63
C GLY A 237 -15.82 0.22 10.12
N TYR A 238 -14.94 -0.71 9.74
CA TYR A 238 -14.51 -0.91 8.33
C TYR A 238 -15.67 -1.39 7.44
N SER A 239 -15.92 -0.67 6.33
CA SER A 239 -16.88 -1.05 5.29
C SER A 239 -16.21 -1.14 3.91
N GLU A 240 -16.28 -2.33 3.28
CA GLU A 240 -15.74 -2.54 1.93
C GLU A 240 -16.47 -1.68 0.89
N THR A 241 -17.79 -1.50 1.04
CA THR A 241 -18.61 -0.68 0.13
C THR A 241 -18.19 0.78 0.16
N VAL A 242 -18.01 1.34 1.36
CA VAL A 242 -17.53 2.72 1.54
C VAL A 242 -16.12 2.86 0.98
N LEU A 243 -15.22 1.91 1.27
CA LEU A 243 -13.86 1.95 0.75
C LEU A 243 -13.82 1.86 -0.79
N LYS A 244 -14.63 1.01 -1.43
CA LYS A 244 -14.74 0.95 -2.90
C LYS A 244 -15.18 2.29 -3.49
N ALA A 245 -16.16 2.94 -2.86
CA ALA A 245 -16.59 4.27 -3.27
C ALA A 245 -15.48 5.31 -3.09
N ALA A 246 -14.74 5.27 -1.96
CA ALA A 246 -13.60 6.14 -1.71
C ALA A 246 -12.46 5.93 -2.71
N ILE A 247 -12.15 4.69 -3.09
CA ILE A 247 -11.16 4.37 -4.14
C ILE A 247 -11.59 4.97 -5.49
N LYS A 248 -12.87 4.82 -5.87
CA LYS A 248 -13.40 5.40 -7.12
C LYS A 248 -13.25 6.93 -7.11
N LEU A 249 -13.60 7.55 -6.00
CA LEU A 249 -13.47 8.99 -5.77
C LEU A 249 -12.01 9.45 -5.86
N TYR A 250 -11.08 8.76 -5.17
CA TYR A 250 -9.65 9.06 -5.16
C TYR A 250 -9.02 9.03 -6.55
N ASN A 251 -9.40 8.05 -7.38
CA ASN A 251 -8.87 7.93 -8.74
C ASN A 251 -9.27 9.11 -9.63
N GLY A 252 -10.47 9.67 -9.45
CA GLY A 252 -10.96 10.86 -10.17
C GLY A 252 -10.66 12.20 -9.49
N ALA A 253 -9.95 12.18 -8.36
CA ALA A 253 -9.67 13.37 -7.56
C ALA A 253 -8.46 14.17 -8.05
N SER A 254 -8.51 15.49 -7.86
CA SER A 254 -7.37 16.40 -8.05
C SER A 254 -6.28 16.13 -7.01
N ASN A 255 -5.11 16.75 -7.16
CA ASN A 255 -4.04 16.59 -6.17
C ASN A 255 -4.50 17.07 -4.79
N GLU A 256 -5.06 18.28 -4.68
CA GLU A 256 -5.54 18.83 -3.41
C GLU A 256 -6.60 17.94 -2.75
N GLU A 257 -7.56 17.48 -3.54
CA GLU A 257 -8.60 16.53 -3.12
C GLU A 257 -7.99 15.22 -2.60
N ARG A 258 -7.02 14.64 -3.31
CA ARG A 258 -6.32 13.42 -2.84
C ARG A 258 -5.60 13.67 -1.52
N HIS A 259 -5.05 14.85 -1.28
CA HIS A 259 -4.38 15.14 -0.01
C HIS A 259 -5.38 15.15 1.14
N VAL A 260 -6.60 15.68 0.92
CA VAL A 260 -7.70 15.59 1.89
C VAL A 260 -8.01 14.14 2.24
N MET A 261 -8.23 13.29 1.23
CA MET A 261 -8.58 11.88 1.44
C MET A 261 -7.53 11.06 2.18
N LEU A 262 -6.29 11.55 2.22
CA LEU A 262 -5.15 10.93 2.88
C LEU A 262 -4.86 11.53 4.25
N GLY A 263 -5.69 12.45 4.78
CA GLY A 263 -5.41 13.12 6.05
C GLY A 263 -4.22 14.10 5.97
N GLY A 264 -3.81 14.49 4.76
CA GLY A 264 -2.75 15.47 4.51
C GLY A 264 -3.24 16.93 4.57
N CYS A 265 -4.36 17.17 5.25
CA CYS A 265 -4.87 18.51 5.53
C CYS A 265 -4.40 18.96 6.90
N VAL A 266 -3.93 20.20 6.94
CA VAL A 266 -3.28 20.81 8.08
C VAL A 266 -3.95 22.16 8.27
N SER A 267 -4.33 22.47 9.51
CA SER A 267 -4.92 23.75 9.85
C SER A 267 -3.85 24.86 9.84
N GLU A 268 -4.27 26.13 9.82
CA GLU A 268 -3.31 27.25 9.94
C GLU A 268 -2.48 27.12 11.22
N GLU A 269 -3.13 26.78 12.33
CA GLU A 269 -2.46 26.53 13.62
C GLU A 269 -1.38 25.45 13.54
N GLN A 270 -1.69 24.33 12.89
CA GLN A 270 -0.75 23.23 12.77
C GLN A 270 0.39 23.57 11.79
N TYR A 271 0.13 24.37 10.75
CA TYR A 271 1.19 24.92 9.91
C TYR A 271 2.12 25.85 10.71
N ALA A 272 1.57 26.77 11.51
CA ALA A 272 2.35 27.64 12.37
C ALA A 272 3.26 26.85 13.34
N ARG A 273 2.73 25.77 13.93
CA ARG A 273 3.50 24.82 14.75
C ARG A 273 4.61 24.13 13.96
N MET A 274 4.31 23.63 12.76
CA MET A 274 5.30 22.97 11.89
C MET A 274 6.43 23.91 11.45
N HIS A 275 6.11 25.19 11.25
CA HIS A 275 7.07 26.25 10.92
C HIS A 275 7.76 26.85 12.15
N LYS A 276 7.50 26.32 13.36
CA LYS A 276 8.10 26.76 14.63
C LYS A 276 7.91 28.26 14.88
N LEU A 277 6.74 28.80 14.53
CA LEU A 277 6.39 30.17 14.89
C LEU A 277 6.31 30.29 16.43
N PRO A 278 6.55 31.48 17.01
CA PRO A 278 6.40 31.67 18.45
C PRO A 278 4.92 31.57 18.85
N PRO A 279 4.60 30.95 20.01
CA PRO A 279 3.24 30.97 20.55
C PRO A 279 2.75 32.40 20.83
N GLN A 280 1.50 32.70 20.50
CA GLN A 280 0.91 34.04 20.63
C GLN A 280 0.05 34.20 21.90
N GLY A 281 -0.08 33.14 22.71
CA GLY A 281 -0.82 33.08 23.99
C GLY A 281 -1.18 31.63 24.32
N ALA A 282 -1.61 31.31 25.55
CA ALA A 282 -2.17 30.01 26.00
C ALA A 282 -1.66 28.70 25.32
N GLY A 283 -0.39 28.63 24.89
CA GLY A 283 0.16 27.51 24.11
C GLY A 283 -0.30 27.42 22.62
N SER A 284 -1.09 28.36 22.11
CA SER A 284 -1.51 28.43 20.71
C SER A 284 -0.54 29.25 19.86
N PHE A 285 -0.31 28.80 18.62
CA PHE A 285 0.59 29.43 17.66
C PHE A 285 -0.10 30.55 16.86
N LEU A 286 -1.42 30.48 16.71
CA LEU A 286 -2.27 31.47 16.08
C LEU A 286 -3.58 31.64 16.87
N LEU A 287 -3.97 32.91 17.07
CA LEU A 287 -5.21 33.27 17.77
C LEU A 287 -6.27 33.88 16.84
N ARG A 288 -6.00 33.94 15.55
CA ARG A 288 -6.88 34.51 14.53
C ARG A 288 -6.73 33.76 13.22
N CYS A 289 -7.84 33.48 12.54
CA CYS A 289 -7.81 32.95 11.18
C CYS A 289 -7.34 34.04 10.20
N THR A 290 -6.33 33.74 9.39
CA THR A 290 -5.78 34.66 8.39
C THR A 290 -6.74 34.88 7.22
N LEU A 291 -7.64 33.93 6.95
CA LEU A 291 -8.59 34.00 5.84
C LEU A 291 -9.84 34.85 6.15
N CYS A 292 -10.44 34.68 7.33
CA CYS A 292 -11.68 35.39 7.69
C CYS A 292 -11.52 36.43 8.81
N GLY A 293 -10.35 36.47 9.46
CA GLY A 293 -10.10 37.41 10.56
C GLY A 293 -10.85 37.12 11.85
N ARG A 294 -11.54 35.98 11.99
CA ARG A 294 -12.21 35.59 13.24
C ARG A 294 -11.18 35.23 14.31
N THR A 295 -11.40 35.70 15.54
CA THR A 295 -10.62 35.32 16.73
C THR A 295 -10.93 33.90 17.20
N GLY A 296 -9.91 33.22 17.70
CA GLY A 296 -9.92 31.81 18.08
C GLY A 296 -8.88 30.99 17.34
N VAL A 297 -8.58 29.79 17.85
CA VAL A 297 -7.59 28.88 17.25
C VAL A 297 -8.11 28.42 15.87
N PRO A 298 -7.40 28.73 14.77
CA PRO A 298 -7.84 28.38 13.42
C PRO A 298 -7.57 26.90 13.14
N ASN A 299 -8.39 26.02 13.71
CA ASN A 299 -8.36 24.57 13.47
C ASN A 299 -8.99 24.21 12.11
N TRP A 300 -8.87 22.93 11.73
CA TRP A 300 -9.38 22.49 10.43
C TRP A 300 -10.90 22.58 10.33
N TRP A 301 -11.62 22.27 11.41
CA TRP A 301 -13.06 22.41 11.47
C TRP A 301 -13.50 23.83 11.15
N HIS A 302 -12.84 24.83 11.75
CA HIS A 302 -13.09 26.23 11.44
C HIS A 302 -12.87 26.51 9.96
N ALA A 303 -11.70 26.17 9.41
CA ALA A 303 -11.36 26.44 8.01
C ALA A 303 -12.37 25.81 7.04
N ALA A 304 -12.74 24.55 7.26
CA ALA A 304 -13.62 23.81 6.36
C ALA A 304 -15.11 24.14 6.53
N TRP A 305 -15.58 24.36 7.76
CA TRP A 305 -17.02 24.32 8.06
C TRP A 305 -17.57 25.58 8.73
N CYS A 306 -16.73 26.52 9.15
CA CYS A 306 -17.18 27.76 9.80
C CYS A 306 -16.67 29.05 9.15
N CYS A 307 -15.49 29.03 8.51
CA CYS A 307 -14.80 30.20 7.98
C CYS A 307 -15.60 30.90 6.89
N SER A 308 -15.94 32.19 7.10
CA SER A 308 -16.78 32.98 6.18
C SER A 308 -16.14 33.20 4.81
N TYR A 309 -14.81 33.07 4.70
CA TYR A 309 -14.09 33.11 3.43
C TYR A 309 -14.61 32.06 2.42
N PHE A 310 -15.07 30.90 2.91
CA PHE A 310 -15.61 29.83 2.06
C PHE A 310 -17.14 29.73 2.10
N ALA A 311 -17.85 30.74 2.59
CA ALA A 311 -19.30 30.66 2.78
C ALA A 311 -20.06 30.35 1.46
N SER A 312 -19.61 30.91 0.34
CA SER A 312 -20.24 30.73 -0.97
C SER A 312 -20.00 29.37 -1.62
N SER A 313 -18.94 28.64 -1.22
CA SER A 313 -18.58 27.34 -1.79
C SER A 313 -18.86 26.17 -0.84
N ARG A 314 -19.36 26.45 0.38
CA ARG A 314 -19.50 25.45 1.43
C ARG A 314 -20.74 24.59 1.20
N PRO A 315 -20.60 23.26 1.03
CA PRO A 315 -21.73 22.36 0.98
C PRO A 315 -22.28 22.09 2.39
N ALA A 316 -23.39 21.36 2.46
CA ALA A 316 -23.92 20.88 3.74
C ALA A 316 -22.86 20.10 4.53
N THR A 317 -22.72 20.43 5.81
CA THR A 317 -21.78 19.75 6.71
C THR A 317 -22.24 18.30 6.90
N PRO A 318 -21.40 17.30 6.61
CA PRO A 318 -21.80 15.90 6.75
C PRO A 318 -21.75 15.47 8.22
N THR A 319 -22.48 14.40 8.53
CA THR A 319 -22.68 13.92 9.91
C THR A 319 -21.53 13.07 10.46
N SER A 320 -20.81 12.32 9.61
CA SER A 320 -19.68 11.49 10.05
C SER A 320 -18.35 12.22 9.95
N SER A 321 -17.48 11.92 10.93
CA SER A 321 -16.11 12.41 11.03
C SER A 321 -15.28 12.09 9.80
N TRP A 322 -15.46 10.90 9.22
CA TRP A 322 -14.77 10.49 8.00
C TRP A 322 -15.11 11.38 6.81
N ALA A 323 -16.39 11.76 6.69
CA ALA A 323 -16.84 12.60 5.60
C ALA A 323 -16.37 14.05 5.77
N TRP A 324 -16.49 14.64 6.96
CA TRP A 324 -16.09 16.04 7.13
C TRP A 324 -14.57 16.24 7.23
N ARG A 325 -13.83 15.26 7.76
CA ARG A 325 -12.37 15.35 7.91
C ARG A 325 -11.61 14.92 6.66
N LEU A 326 -11.99 13.80 6.06
CA LEU A 326 -11.27 13.18 4.94
C LEU A 326 -12.00 13.30 3.60
N GLY A 327 -13.23 13.83 3.57
CA GLY A 327 -14.03 13.86 2.34
C GLY A 327 -14.42 12.46 1.85
N TRP A 328 -14.42 11.46 2.73
CA TRP A 328 -14.84 10.10 2.38
C TRP A 328 -16.36 10.05 2.15
N PRO A 329 -16.86 9.12 1.31
CA PRO A 329 -18.29 8.95 1.07
C PRO A 329 -18.98 8.32 2.29
N LEU A 330 -20.23 8.71 2.53
CA LEU A 330 -21.15 8.01 3.42
C LEU A 330 -21.83 6.86 2.68
N ARG A 331 -22.37 5.89 3.44
CA ARG A 331 -23.11 4.77 2.86
C ARG A 331 -24.36 5.29 2.15
N GLY A 332 -24.53 4.90 0.88
CA GLY A 332 -25.69 5.31 0.07
C GLY A 332 -25.68 6.78 -0.36
N GLU A 333 -24.62 7.53 -0.08
CA GLU A 333 -24.54 8.94 -0.45
C GLU A 333 -24.46 9.12 -1.97
N ARG A 334 -25.15 10.15 -2.49
CA ARG A 334 -25.12 10.46 -3.92
C ARG A 334 -23.73 10.94 -4.31
N HIS A 335 -23.24 10.46 -5.45
CA HIS A 335 -21.89 10.79 -5.91
C HIS A 335 -21.65 12.30 -6.09
N ALA A 336 -22.67 13.05 -6.53
CA ALA A 336 -22.57 14.49 -6.72
C ALA A 336 -22.26 15.23 -5.41
N ASP A 337 -22.97 14.90 -4.32
CA ASP A 337 -22.79 15.52 -3.00
C ASP A 337 -21.39 15.25 -2.45
N VAL A 338 -20.89 14.01 -2.61
CA VAL A 338 -19.51 13.65 -2.21
C VAL A 338 -18.47 14.43 -3.02
N ARG A 339 -18.68 14.60 -4.32
CA ARG A 339 -17.75 15.35 -5.19
C ARG A 339 -17.72 16.83 -4.85
N GLU A 340 -18.87 17.42 -4.58
CA GLU A 340 -18.97 18.82 -4.13
C GLU A 340 -18.23 19.02 -2.82
N ARG A 341 -18.47 18.16 -1.82
CA ARG A 341 -17.73 18.17 -0.55
C ARG A 341 -16.23 18.06 -0.74
N LEU A 342 -15.77 17.08 -1.52
CA LEU A 342 -14.35 16.86 -1.70
C LEU A 342 -13.68 18.04 -2.43
N ARG A 343 -14.36 18.64 -3.41
CA ARG A 343 -13.90 19.86 -4.09
C ARG A 343 -13.74 21.02 -3.11
N HIS A 344 -14.75 21.26 -2.28
CA HIS A 344 -14.71 22.29 -1.23
C HIS A 344 -13.52 22.07 -0.28
N LEU A 345 -13.34 20.87 0.25
CA LEU A 345 -12.20 20.57 1.12
C LEU A 345 -10.85 20.75 0.41
N GLY A 346 -10.78 20.44 -0.88
CA GLY A 346 -9.61 20.72 -1.72
C GLY A 346 -9.31 22.21 -1.85
N LEU A 347 -10.34 23.05 -2.04
CA LEU A 347 -10.21 24.51 -2.08
C LEU A 347 -9.74 25.07 -0.73
N VAL A 348 -10.33 24.61 0.37
CA VAL A 348 -9.93 25.00 1.73
C VAL A 348 -8.46 24.68 1.97
N ARG A 349 -8.04 23.46 1.62
CA ARG A 349 -6.64 23.05 1.75
C ARG A 349 -5.70 23.95 0.93
N ALA A 350 -6.06 24.23 -0.32
CA ALA A 350 -5.24 25.04 -1.21
C ALA A 350 -5.06 26.46 -0.68
N ALA A 351 -6.13 27.08 -0.17
CA ALA A 351 -6.12 28.42 0.40
C ALA A 351 -5.32 28.48 1.71
N VAL A 352 -5.56 27.55 2.66
CA VAL A 352 -4.78 27.46 3.91
C VAL A 352 -3.30 27.28 3.61
N ARG A 353 -2.94 26.38 2.68
CA ARG A 353 -1.54 26.20 2.26
C ARG A 353 -0.93 27.47 1.66
N GLY A 354 -1.72 28.21 0.88
CA GLY A 354 -1.29 29.46 0.25
C GLY A 354 -0.85 30.52 1.26
N GLN A 355 -1.48 30.60 2.43
CA GLN A 355 -1.12 31.55 3.50
C GLN A 355 0.28 31.32 4.07
N PHE A 356 0.80 30.09 4.04
CA PHE A 356 2.12 29.73 4.57
C PHE A 356 3.20 29.66 3.49
N GLY A 357 3.00 30.31 2.34
CA GLY A 357 4.01 30.44 1.29
C GLY A 357 4.34 29.14 0.53
N PHE A 358 3.60 28.05 0.76
CA PHE A 358 3.76 26.83 0.00
C PHE A 358 3.13 26.98 -1.40
N ARG A 359 3.93 27.47 -2.34
CA ARG A 359 3.61 27.36 -3.76
C ARG A 359 3.59 25.87 -4.15
N PRO A 360 2.59 25.38 -4.88
CA PRO A 360 2.69 24.05 -5.49
C PRO A 360 3.98 23.99 -6.30
N PRO A 361 4.66 22.82 -6.40
CA PRO A 361 5.84 22.71 -7.24
C PRO A 361 5.46 23.15 -8.65
N GLY A 362 5.88 24.37 -9.00
CA GLY A 362 5.74 24.90 -10.33
C GLY A 362 6.46 23.93 -11.25
N ARG A 363 5.79 23.55 -12.35
CA ARG A 363 6.52 23.22 -13.56
C ARG A 363 7.63 24.27 -13.66
N ARG A 364 8.89 23.84 -13.68
CA ARG A 364 9.95 24.69 -14.22
C ARG A 364 9.41 25.13 -15.57
N GLN A 365 8.98 26.38 -15.69
CA GLN A 365 8.96 27.02 -17.00
C GLN A 365 10.40 26.89 -17.44
N LEU A 366 10.63 26.04 -18.43
CA LEU A 366 11.79 26.16 -19.27
C LEU A 366 11.62 27.53 -19.90
N GLU A 367 12.23 28.54 -19.28
CA GLU A 367 12.61 29.75 -20.00
C GLU A 367 13.56 29.26 -21.09
N VAL A 368 12.99 29.17 -22.29
CA VAL A 368 13.77 29.07 -23.52
C VAL A 368 14.36 30.46 -23.69
N THR A 369 15.61 30.62 -23.27
CA THR A 369 16.50 31.65 -23.81
C THR A 369 17.21 31.12 -25.04
#